data_AF-A0A847SMQ0-F1
#
_entry.id   AF-A0A847SMQ0-F1
#
_cell.length_a   1.000
_cell.length_b   1.000
_cell.length_c   1.000
_cell.angle_alpha   90.00
_cell.angle_beta   90.00
_cell.angle_gamma   90.00
#
_symmetry.space_group_name_H-M   'P 1'
#
loop_
_entity.id
_entity.type
_entity.pdbx_description
1 polymer ?
#
loop_
_entity_poly.entity_id
_entity_poly.type
_entity_poly.pdbx_seq_one_letter_code
_entity_poly.pdbx_strand_id
1 'polypeptide(L)'
;MTILPVYKKIVMYTAIAVIGFVIFLILLSTIMDVLGSTLNKDLLISTRMTVLNLIGNFLLLVVCVELMDTLYAYAVKQQIHVEIVILVALTAVARELIVFNYETVSAEVLMGVGAAILSLSISYFLIRRCKVKPEGEAV
;
A
#
# COMPACT_ATOMS: atom_id res chain seq x y z
N MET A 1 -0.16 -9.17 35.99
CA MET A 1 -1.00 -8.48 34.99
C MET A 1 -0.12 -7.87 33.89
N THR A 2 0.72 -8.69 33.24
CA THR A 2 1.77 -8.28 32.27
C THR A 2 1.65 -8.99 30.91
N ILE A 3 0.54 -9.71 30.69
CA ILE A 3 0.32 -10.55 29.49
C ILE A 3 0.04 -9.69 28.25
N LEU A 4 -0.64 -8.55 28.42
CA LEU A 4 -1.04 -7.65 27.33
C LEU A 4 0.13 -7.06 26.50
N PRO A 5 1.22 -6.52 27.11
CA PRO A 5 2.34 -6.00 26.34
C PRO A 5 3.14 -7.08 25.59
N VAL A 6 3.22 -8.29 26.16
CA VAL A 6 3.89 -9.43 25.52
C VAL A 6 3.08 -9.91 24.32
N TYR A 7 1.77 -10.06 24.48
CA TYR A 7 0.86 -10.42 23.40
C TYR A 7 0.93 -9.45 22.22
N LYS A 8 0.89 -8.13 22.48
CA LYS A 8 1.00 -7.10 21.43
C LYS A 8 2.31 -7.21 20.63
N LYS A 9 3.44 -7.46 21.31
CA LYS A 9 4.73 -7.65 20.63
C LYS A 9 4.72 -8.88 19.73
N ILE A 10 4.22 -10.02 20.22
CA ILE A 10 4.16 -11.27 19.43
C ILE A 10 3.33 -11.08 18.17
N VAL A 11 2.13 -10.51 18.29
CA VAL A 11 1.23 -10.25 17.14
C VAL A 11 1.90 -9.37 16.08
N MET A 12 2.69 -8.40 16.50
CA MET A 12 3.30 -7.45 15.59
C MET A 12 4.56 -7.98 14.90
N TYR A 13 5.42 -8.71 15.63
CA TYR A 13 6.54 -9.40 15.00
C TYR A 13 6.06 -10.46 14.00
N THR A 14 4.98 -11.18 14.33
CA THR A 14 4.37 -12.13 13.39
C THR A 14 3.78 -11.42 12.17
N ALA A 15 3.09 -10.29 12.33
CA ALA A 15 2.59 -9.49 11.21
C ALA A 15 3.71 -8.97 10.30
N ILE A 16 4.80 -8.45 10.87
CA ILE A 16 5.98 -7.98 10.11
C ILE A 16 6.62 -9.15 9.36
N ALA A 17 6.76 -10.32 9.99
CA ALA A 17 7.30 -11.52 9.32
C ALA A 17 6.43 -11.98 8.15
N VAL A 18 5.10 -11.99 8.31
CA VAL A 18 4.16 -12.34 7.23
C VAL A 18 4.29 -11.36 6.06
N ILE A 19 4.33 -10.05 6.31
CA ILE A 19 4.48 -9.06 5.24
C ILE A 19 5.85 -9.17 4.57
N GLY A 20 6.92 -9.39 5.34
CA GLY A 20 8.25 -9.63 4.77
C GLY A 20 8.26 -10.85 3.84
N PHE A 21 7.55 -11.92 4.22
CA PHE A 21 7.38 -13.09 3.35
C PHE A 21 6.57 -12.78 2.09
N VAL A 22 5.49 -12.00 2.19
CA VAL A 22 4.70 -11.55 1.02
C VAL A 22 5.57 -10.71 0.07
N ILE A 23 6.37 -9.78 0.58
CA ILE A 23 7.32 -8.99 -0.23
C ILE A 23 8.29 -9.91 -0.97
N PHE A 24 8.84 -10.91 -0.28
CA PHE A 24 9.74 -11.89 -0.89
C PHE A 24 9.06 -12.66 -2.03
N LEU A 25 7.81 -13.11 -1.85
CA LEU A 25 7.05 -13.79 -2.90
C LEU A 25 6.78 -12.89 -4.11
N ILE A 26 6.42 -11.62 -3.88
CA ILE A 26 6.19 -10.65 -4.96
C ILE A 26 7.47 -10.43 -5.77
N LEU A 27 8.62 -10.28 -5.09
CA LEU A 27 9.92 -10.14 -5.75
C LEU A 27 10.26 -11.37 -6.58
N LEU A 28 10.09 -12.57 -6.02
CA LEU A 28 10.37 -13.82 -6.72
C LEU A 28 9.49 -13.97 -7.98
N SER A 29 8.18 -13.71 -7.85
CA SER A 29 7.25 -13.72 -8.97
C SER A 29 7.68 -12.75 -10.06
N THR A 30 7.99 -11.50 -9.68
CA THR A 30 8.40 -10.45 -10.61
C THR A 30 9.67 -10.82 -11.37
N ILE A 31 10.66 -11.42 -10.70
CA ILE A 31 11.89 -11.90 -11.33
C ILE A 31 11.58 -13.03 -12.32
N MET A 32 10.72 -13.98 -11.94
CA MET A 32 10.31 -15.08 -12.82
C MET A 32 9.57 -14.58 -14.07
N ASP A 33 8.70 -13.58 -13.93
CA ASP A 33 7.97 -12.98 -15.05
C ASP A 33 8.93 -12.31 -16.04
N VAL A 34 9.92 -11.56 -15.55
CA VAL A 34 10.94 -10.91 -16.38
C VAL A 34 11.81 -11.95 -17.10
N LEU A 35 12.31 -12.97 -16.39
CA LEU A 35 13.13 -14.02 -16.98
C LEU A 35 12.34 -14.87 -18.00
N GLY A 36 11.09 -15.22 -17.69
CA GLY A 36 10.22 -15.97 -18.61
C GLY A 36 9.95 -15.20 -19.91
N SER A 37 9.73 -13.89 -19.81
CA SER A 37 9.49 -13.02 -20.97
C SER A 37 10.72 -12.80 -21.86
N THR A 38 11.94 -13.00 -21.34
CA THR A 38 13.18 -12.86 -22.13
C THR A 38 13.61 -14.17 -22.80
N LEU A 39 13.27 -15.32 -22.21
CA LEU A 39 13.58 -16.65 -22.76
C LEU A 39 12.59 -17.08 -23.85
N ASN A 40 11.31 -16.77 -23.69
CA ASN A 40 10.29 -17.04 -24.70
C ASN A 40 10.25 -15.87 -25.69
N LYS A 41 10.73 -16.10 -26.91
CA LYS A 41 10.92 -15.11 -27.99
C LYS A 41 9.61 -14.54 -28.58
N ASP A 42 8.51 -14.54 -27.83
CA ASP A 42 7.21 -13.91 -28.14
C ASP A 42 7.21 -12.40 -27.81
N LEU A 43 8.31 -11.73 -28.13
CA LEU A 43 8.66 -10.37 -27.73
C LEU A 43 7.82 -9.24 -28.36
N LEU A 44 6.92 -9.53 -29.31
CA LEU A 44 6.38 -8.51 -30.21
C LEU A 44 4.91 -8.15 -29.99
N ILE A 45 4.13 -8.94 -29.25
CA ILE A 45 2.67 -8.74 -29.17
C ILE A 45 2.20 -8.12 -27.83
N SER A 46 3.04 -8.00 -26.79
CA SER A 46 2.55 -7.40 -25.53
C SER A 46 3.56 -6.64 -24.66
N THR A 47 4.55 -5.96 -25.26
CA THR A 47 5.49 -5.10 -24.51
C THR A 47 4.78 -4.11 -23.58
N ARG A 48 3.64 -3.55 -23.99
CA ARG A 48 2.83 -2.64 -23.16
C ARG A 48 2.22 -3.35 -21.95
N MET A 49 1.60 -4.51 -22.14
CA MET A 49 0.95 -5.26 -21.05
C MET A 49 2.00 -5.77 -20.06
N THR A 50 3.16 -6.23 -20.55
CA THR A 50 4.28 -6.64 -19.69
C THR A 50 4.81 -5.48 -18.86
N VAL A 51 5.00 -4.29 -19.45
CA VAL A 51 5.48 -3.11 -18.70
C VAL A 51 4.46 -2.65 -17.65
N LEU A 52 3.17 -2.61 -18.00
CA LEU A 52 2.10 -2.24 -17.05
C LEU A 52 2.02 -3.24 -15.88
N ASN A 53 2.14 -4.54 -16.16
CA ASN A 53 2.17 -5.58 -15.13
C ASN A 53 3.38 -5.45 -14.21
N LEU A 54 4.56 -5.16 -14.76
CA LEU A 54 5.77 -4.92 -13.97
C LEU A 54 5.60 -3.70 -13.06
N ILE A 55 5.06 -2.59 -13.59
CA ILE A 55 4.75 -1.40 -12.79
C ILE A 55 3.74 -1.75 -11.69
N GLY A 56 2.69 -2.52 -12.01
CA GLY A 56 1.71 -2.98 -11.03
C GLY A 56 2.33 -3.78 -9.88
N ASN A 57 3.22 -4.72 -10.19
CA ASN A 57 3.94 -5.50 -9.18
C ASN A 57 4.89 -4.64 -8.34
N PHE A 58 5.59 -3.68 -8.96
CA PHE A 58 6.42 -2.72 -8.23
C PHE A 58 5.60 -1.83 -7.29
N LEU A 59 4.43 -1.36 -7.73
CA LEU A 59 3.54 -0.57 -6.89
C LEU A 59 2.96 -1.40 -5.73
N LEU A 60 2.65 -2.67 -5.98
CA LEU A 60 2.24 -3.61 -4.93
C LEU A 60 3.36 -3.77 -3.88
N LEU A 61 4.61 -3.90 -4.32
CA LEU A 61 5.77 -3.95 -3.42
C LEU A 61 5.89 -2.68 -2.56
N VAL A 62 5.70 -1.49 -3.15
CA VAL A 62 5.71 -0.22 -2.41
C VAL A 62 4.66 -0.20 -1.32
N VAL A 63 3.42 -0.62 -1.61
CA VAL A 63 2.35 -0.69 -0.60
C VAL A 63 2.70 -1.65 0.54
N CYS A 64 3.29 -2.82 0.23
CA CYS A 64 3.71 -3.76 1.27
C CYS A 64 4.82 -3.19 2.16
N VAL A 65 5.80 -2.50 1.58
CA VAL A 65 6.87 -1.84 2.34
C VAL A 65 6.32 -0.71 3.21
N GLU A 66 5.39 0.10 2.69
CA GLU A 66 4.76 1.20 3.43
C GLU A 66 3.90 0.68 4.60
N LEU A 67 3.19 -0.43 4.39
CA LEU A 67 2.47 -1.13 5.45
C LEU A 67 3.42 -1.71 6.50
N MET A 68 4.56 -2.28 6.08
CA MET A 68 5.58 -2.80 6.99
C MET A 68 6.15 -1.69 7.88
N ASP A 69 6.44 -0.51 7.31
CA ASP A 69 6.92 0.65 8.07
C ASP A 69 5.86 1.14 9.06
N THR A 70 4.58 1.15 8.66
CA THR A 70 3.46 1.49 9.54
C THR A 70 3.36 0.53 10.74
N LEU A 71 3.51 -0.78 10.50
CA LEU A 71 3.49 -1.79 11.57
C LEU A 71 4.75 -1.72 12.44
N TYR A 72 5.91 -1.47 11.86
CA TYR A 72 7.15 -1.30 12.61
C TYR A 72 7.11 -0.05 13.49
N ALA A 73 6.58 1.07 12.98
CA ALA A 73 6.36 2.28 13.77
C ALA A 73 5.42 2.02 14.95
N TYR A 74 4.36 1.24 14.74
CA TYR A 74 3.50 0.79 15.84
C TYR A 74 4.27 -0.06 16.87
N ALA A 75 5.19 -0.91 16.40
CA ALA A 75 5.99 -1.81 17.24
C ALA A 75 6.92 -1.10 18.19
N VAL A 76 7.56 -0.05 17.68
CA VAL A 76 8.62 0.63 18.39
C VAL A 76 8.07 1.84 19.16
N LYS A 77 7.19 2.64 18.53
CA LYS A 77 6.79 3.96 19.06
C LYS A 77 5.45 3.94 19.82
N GLN A 78 4.72 2.82 19.81
CA GLN A 78 3.39 2.64 20.45
C GLN A 78 2.32 3.68 20.09
N GLN A 79 2.54 4.50 19.06
CA GLN A 79 1.59 5.49 18.59
C GLN A 79 1.41 5.34 17.09
N ILE A 80 0.17 5.06 16.68
CA ILE A 80 -0.22 5.13 15.28
C ILE A 80 -0.72 6.54 15.01
N HIS A 81 -0.06 7.24 14.10
CA HIS A 81 -0.68 8.41 13.50
C HIS A 81 -1.70 7.91 12.48
N VAL A 82 -2.99 8.11 12.78
CA VAL A 82 -4.13 7.74 11.89
C VAL A 82 -3.93 8.28 10.46
N GLU A 83 -3.21 9.40 10.33
CA GLU A 83 -2.78 9.99 9.07
C GLU A 83 -2.01 9.02 8.16
N ILE A 84 -1.06 8.25 8.71
CA ILE A 84 -0.24 7.29 7.95
C ILE A 84 -1.12 6.15 7.42
N VAL A 85 -2.08 5.67 8.23
CA VAL A 85 -2.99 4.60 7.82
C VAL A 85 -3.86 5.04 6.63
N ILE A 86 -4.33 6.28 6.64
CA ILE A 86 -5.12 6.84 5.54
C ILE A 86 -4.26 7.05 4.29
N LEU A 87 -3.00 7.47 4.44
CA LEU A 87 -2.06 7.56 3.32
C LEU A 87 -1.83 6.20 2.66
N VAL A 88 -1.57 5.15 3.44
CA VAL A 88 -1.41 3.78 2.93
C VAL A 88 -2.67 3.32 2.20
N ALA A 89 -3.86 3.60 2.74
CA ALA A 89 -5.12 3.29 2.08
C ALA A 89 -5.31 4.06 0.76
N LEU A 90 -4.95 5.35 0.74
CA LEU A 90 -5.01 6.19 -0.44
C LEU A 90 -4.05 5.68 -1.53
N THR A 91 -2.81 5.35 -1.17
CA THR A 91 -1.82 4.74 -2.07
C THR A 91 -2.33 3.41 -2.63
N ALA A 92 -2.90 2.55 -1.79
CA ALA A 92 -3.40 1.23 -2.19
C ALA A 92 -4.52 1.33 -3.25
N VAL A 93 -5.48 2.24 -3.06
CA VAL A 93 -6.58 2.49 -4.00
C VAL A 93 -6.09 3.20 -5.26
N ALA A 94 -5.22 4.21 -5.12
CA ALA A 94 -4.68 4.95 -6.26
C ALA A 94 -3.87 4.05 -7.22
N ARG A 95 -3.15 3.05 -6.69
CA ARG A 95 -2.37 2.13 -7.53
C ARG A 95 -3.23 1.28 -8.47
N GLU A 96 -4.47 0.92 -8.07
CA GLU A 96 -5.38 0.14 -8.94
C GLU A 96 -5.70 0.90 -10.23
N LEU A 97 -5.79 2.23 -10.18
CA LEU A 97 -6.00 3.05 -11.38
C LEU A 97 -4.86 2.95 -12.40
N ILE A 98 -3.63 2.72 -11.95
CA ILE A 98 -2.47 2.61 -12.85
C ILE A 98 -2.51 1.28 -13.62
N VAL A 99 -3.07 0.23 -13.01
CA VAL A 99 -3.10 -1.14 -13.55
C VAL A 99 -4.41 -1.44 -14.29
N PHE A 100 -5.45 -0.62 -14.13
CA PHE A 100 -6.74 -0.83 -14.78
C PHE A 100 -6.66 -0.90 -16.31
N ASN A 101 -7.35 -1.90 -16.85
CA ASN A 101 -7.63 -1.97 -18.28
C ASN A 101 -8.93 -1.22 -18.59
N TYR A 102 -8.78 0.05 -18.96
CA TYR A 102 -9.86 0.98 -19.28
C TYR A 102 -10.76 0.55 -20.46
N GLU A 103 -10.36 -0.45 -21.24
CA GLU A 103 -11.20 -1.03 -22.31
C GLU A 103 -12.27 -1.98 -21.77
N THR A 104 -12.04 -2.55 -20.58
CA THR A 104 -12.89 -3.61 -19.98
C THR A 104 -13.62 -3.17 -18.72
N VAL A 105 -13.14 -2.12 -18.07
CA VAL A 105 -13.70 -1.62 -16.82
C VAL A 105 -14.91 -0.73 -17.11
N SER A 106 -16.03 -1.00 -16.45
CA SER A 106 -17.23 -0.19 -16.60
C SER A 106 -17.05 1.21 -15.98
N ALA A 107 -17.73 2.20 -16.55
CA ALA A 107 -17.70 3.57 -16.01
C ALA A 107 -18.16 3.64 -14.54
N GLU A 108 -19.09 2.76 -14.13
CA GLU A 108 -19.58 2.65 -12.76
C GLU A 108 -18.46 2.28 -11.77
N VAL A 109 -17.61 1.31 -12.13
CA VAL A 109 -16.46 0.92 -11.29
C VAL A 109 -15.46 2.07 -11.18
N LEU A 110 -15.17 2.75 -12.30
CA LEU A 110 -14.23 3.87 -12.30
C LEU A 110 -14.75 5.04 -11.44
N MET A 111 -16.05 5.34 -11.50
CA MET A 111 -16.69 6.33 -10.63
C MET A 111 -16.62 5.91 -9.16
N GLY A 112 -16.84 4.63 -8.84
CA GLY A 112 -16.71 4.09 -7.49
C GLY A 112 -15.30 4.26 -6.90
N VAL A 113 -14.27 3.96 -7.69
CA VAL A 113 -12.86 4.16 -7.28
C VAL A 113 -12.55 5.65 -7.10
N GLY A 114 -13.03 6.51 -8.01
CA GLY A 114 -12.91 7.96 -7.87
C GLY A 114 -13.55 8.49 -6.58
N ALA A 115 -14.75 8.01 -6.26
CA ALA A 115 -15.44 8.36 -5.02
C ALA A 115 -14.67 7.89 -3.77
N ALA A 116 -14.09 6.69 -3.79
CA ALA A 116 -13.26 6.18 -2.70
C ALA A 116 -12.01 7.04 -2.48
N ILE A 117 -11.30 7.41 -3.54
CA ILE A 117 -10.14 8.30 -3.48
C ILE A 117 -10.52 9.67 -2.93
N LEU A 118 -11.62 10.26 -3.38
CA LEU A 118 -12.12 11.53 -2.86
C LEU A 118 -12.46 11.43 -1.37
N SER A 119 -13.17 10.38 -0.95
CA SER A 119 -13.51 10.16 0.45
C SER A 119 -12.26 10.04 1.35
N LEU A 120 -11.28 9.25 0.93
CA LEU A 120 -10.01 9.10 1.65
C LEU A 120 -9.22 10.41 1.70
N SER A 121 -9.16 11.14 0.59
CA SER A 121 -8.48 12.44 0.49
C SER A 121 -9.11 13.49 1.40
N ILE A 122 -10.45 13.56 1.43
CA ILE A 122 -11.19 14.45 2.34
C ILE A 122 -10.93 14.06 3.79
N SER A 123 -10.98 12.76 4.13
CA SER A 123 -10.69 12.28 5.48
C SER A 123 -9.28 12.66 5.93
N TYR A 124 -8.28 12.49 5.08
CA TYR A 124 -6.90 12.91 5.33
C TYR A 124 -6.80 14.42 5.57
N PHE A 125 -7.43 15.22 4.71
CA PHE A 125 -7.45 16.68 4.82
C PHE A 125 -8.07 17.14 6.14
N LEU A 126 -9.22 16.59 6.52
CA LEU A 126 -9.93 16.94 7.76
C LEU A 126 -9.10 16.59 9.00
N ILE A 127 -8.52 15.40 9.07
CA ILE A 127 -7.69 14.97 10.21
C ILE A 127 -6.47 15.88 10.35
N ARG A 128 -5.82 16.23 9.24
CA ARG A 128 -4.66 17.12 9.25
C ARG A 128 -5.03 18.54 9.68
N ARG A 129 -6.18 19.04 9.26
CA ARG A 129 -6.70 20.36 9.67
C ARG A 129 -7.09 20.40 11.15
N CYS A 130 -7.76 19.37 11.65
CA CYS A 130 -8.18 19.31 13.06
C CYS A 130 -7.00 19.17 14.04
N LYS A 131 -5.86 18.63 13.59
CA LYS A 131 -4.63 18.58 14.39
C LYS A 131 -3.88 19.93 14.47
N VAL A 132 -4.36 20.99 13.82
CA VAL A 132 -3.82 22.36 13.98
C VAL A 132 -4.50 23.03 15.18
N LYS A 133 -4.06 22.69 16.38
CA LYS A 133 -4.04 23.63 17.51
C LYS A 133 -2.83 23.30 18.39
N PRO A 134 -1.75 24.09 18.35
CA PRO A 134 -0.81 24.07 19.47
C PRO A 134 -1.54 24.68 20.67
N GLU A 135 -1.95 23.84 21.59
CA GLU A 135 -2.20 24.28 22.96
C GLU A 135 -0.83 24.49 23.61
N GLY A 136 -0.45 25.76 23.80
CA GLY A 136 0.64 26.11 24.69
C GLY A 136 1.65 27.14 24.19
N GLU A 137 1.20 28.32 23.78
CA GLU A 137 1.93 29.57 24.08
C GLU A 137 0.89 30.63 24.48
N ALA A 138 0.40 30.48 25.71
CA ALA A 138 -0.10 31.60 26.48
C ALA A 138 0.80 31.73 27.71
N VAL A 139 1.30 32.96 27.90
CA VAL A 139 2.20 33.51 28.94
C VAL A 139 3.68 33.56 28.54
#